data_AF-A0A9D9LHA3-F1
#
_entry.id   AF-A0A9D9LHA3-F1
#
_cell.length_a   1.000
_cell.length_b   1.000
_cell.length_c   1.000
_cell.angle_alpha   90.00
_cell.angle_beta   90.00
_cell.angle_gamma   90.00
#
_symmetry.space_group_name_H-M   'P 1'
#
loop_
_entity.id
_entity.type
_entity.pdbx_description
1 polymer ?
#
loop_
_entity_poly.entity_id
_entity_poly.type
_entity_poly.pdbx_seq_one_letter_code
_entity_poly.pdbx_strand_id
1 'polypeptide(L)'
;MAKSRKPPSDDLDRYFSDPEYRRRKKRQTEKRKFKFPKHSWVYAVSAVVLIGLLAGFVSYLFSGLPSLERIENPKPELATKVYSVDGEVLDQYFIKNRSQVQLSEISPNAITALIATEDKDFYSHWGVDAVRFIKAMVKNVISLSFARGEGASTITMQLSRNLYLGHNDRHVFDTVTRKIREFITAIQLERNFTKDEILTFYLNVVYFGRGSYGIASASQIYFGKGPGDLRVPEAAMLIAMLKGPALYDPTNHPERAVGRRNLVISQMEKYDLISHQEAEQARQEPIQLRIEDASGPAGIAPHFVEYVRQQLMEKAEKYGFDIYRDGISVYTTLDSRMQAHANQAVAEHLATYQKLFDGMWD
;
A
#
# COMPACT_ATOMS: atom_id res chain seq x y z
N MET A 1 5.79 66.36 4.76
CA MET A 1 6.47 67.15 3.71
C MET A 1 7.18 66.21 2.74
N ALA A 2 6.65 66.06 1.52
CA ALA A 2 7.18 65.16 0.50
C ALA A 2 8.40 65.79 -0.19
N LYS A 3 9.52 65.07 -0.23
CA LYS A 3 10.68 65.45 -1.05
C LYS A 3 10.38 65.11 -2.51
N SER A 4 10.04 66.13 -3.29
CA SER A 4 9.95 66.10 -4.75
C SER A 4 11.31 65.69 -5.34
N ARG A 5 11.38 64.51 -5.97
CA ARG A 5 12.46 64.13 -6.87
C ARG A 5 12.16 64.75 -8.24
N LYS A 6 12.99 65.70 -8.69
CA LYS A 6 12.99 66.20 -10.08
C LYS A 6 13.25 65.04 -11.07
N PRO A 7 12.68 65.08 -12.29
CA PRO A 7 12.84 64.01 -13.28
C PRO A 7 14.21 64.05 -13.98
N PRO A 8 14.65 62.93 -14.59
CA PRO A 8 15.99 62.76 -15.16
C PRO A 8 16.09 63.27 -16.61
N SER A 9 15.75 64.54 -16.88
CA SER A 9 15.81 65.07 -18.27
C SER A 9 17.24 65.41 -18.71
N ASP A 10 18.03 66.04 -17.84
CA ASP A 10 19.36 66.58 -18.18
C ASP A 10 20.40 65.46 -18.47
N ASP A 11 20.22 64.27 -17.90
CA ASP A 11 21.15 63.14 -18.10
C ASP A 11 20.88 62.36 -19.40
N LEU A 12 19.63 62.33 -19.87
CA LEU A 12 19.24 61.73 -21.15
C LEU A 12 19.64 62.65 -22.31
N ASP A 13 19.38 63.94 -22.19
CA ASP A 13 19.75 64.92 -23.22
C ASP A 13 21.27 64.94 -23.44
N ARG A 14 22.06 64.94 -22.36
CA ARG A 14 23.54 64.83 -22.46
C ARG A 14 24.00 63.50 -23.05
N TYR A 15 23.26 62.41 -22.84
CA TYR A 15 23.59 61.12 -23.44
C TYR A 15 23.45 61.12 -24.97
N PHE A 16 22.42 61.77 -25.51
CA PHE A 16 22.22 61.81 -26.96
C PHE A 16 23.02 62.92 -27.66
N SER A 17 23.30 64.03 -26.97
CA SER A 17 23.96 65.21 -27.54
C SER A 17 25.49 65.23 -27.42
N ASP A 18 26.09 64.56 -26.42
CA ASP A 18 27.54 64.57 -26.19
C ASP A 18 28.20 63.18 -26.44
N PRO A 19 28.96 63.01 -27.53
CA PRO A 19 29.71 61.78 -27.81
C PRO A 19 30.77 61.42 -26.76
N GLU A 20 31.42 62.39 -26.11
CA GLU A 20 32.42 62.17 -25.07
C GLU A 20 31.76 61.72 -23.75
N TYR A 21 30.58 62.26 -23.43
CA TYR A 21 29.78 61.80 -22.30
C TYR A 21 29.37 60.33 -22.44
N ARG A 22 28.94 59.90 -23.63
CA ARG A 22 28.66 58.48 -23.95
C ARG A 22 29.89 57.60 -23.77
N ARG A 23 31.05 58.04 -24.26
CA ARG A 23 32.32 57.31 -24.10
C ARG A 23 32.73 57.20 -22.64
N ARG A 24 32.52 58.25 -21.83
CA ARG A 24 32.76 58.22 -20.38
C ARG A 24 31.80 57.29 -19.63
N LYS A 25 30.49 57.33 -19.92
CA LYS A 25 29.52 56.39 -19.31
C LYS A 25 29.83 54.95 -19.71
N LYS A 26 30.14 54.67 -20.98
CA LYS A 26 30.55 53.34 -21.44
C LYS A 26 31.83 52.87 -20.73
N ARG A 27 32.86 53.72 -20.63
CA ARG A 27 34.09 53.43 -19.88
C ARG A 27 33.87 53.24 -18.37
N GLN A 28 32.92 53.96 -17.76
CA GLN A 28 32.53 53.75 -16.35
C GLN A 28 31.78 52.43 -16.15
N THR A 29 31.00 52.00 -17.14
CA THR A 29 30.24 50.73 -17.10
C THR A 29 31.19 49.55 -17.33
N GLU A 30 32.15 49.68 -18.24
CA GLU A 30 33.21 48.68 -18.49
C GLU A 30 34.22 48.57 -17.33
N LYS A 31 34.46 49.65 -16.57
CA LYS A 31 35.32 49.63 -15.38
C LYS A 31 34.65 48.99 -14.15
N ARG A 32 33.34 48.76 -14.16
CA ARG A 32 32.70 47.84 -13.21
C ARG A 32 32.98 46.40 -13.65
N LYS A 33 34.25 45.99 -13.62
CA LYS A 33 34.61 44.57 -13.65
C LYS A 33 33.91 43.93 -12.46
N PHE A 34 33.01 43.00 -12.74
CA PHE A 34 32.34 42.18 -11.73
C PHE A 34 33.45 41.51 -10.91
N LYS A 35 33.74 42.05 -9.71
CA LYS A 35 34.74 41.47 -8.81
C LYS A 35 34.12 40.19 -8.28
N PHE A 36 34.51 39.05 -8.85
CA PHE A 36 34.15 37.76 -8.29
C PHE A 36 34.62 37.74 -6.82
N PRO A 37 33.73 37.46 -5.86
CA PRO A 37 34.13 37.38 -4.46
C PRO A 37 35.23 36.32 -4.33
N LYS A 38 36.24 36.55 -3.49
CA LYS A 38 37.41 35.66 -3.30
C LYS A 38 37.06 34.21 -2.91
N HIS A 39 35.79 33.95 -2.56
CA HIS A 39 35.24 32.64 -2.21
C HIS A 39 34.31 32.03 -3.27
N SER A 40 34.20 32.64 -4.46
CA SER A 40 33.37 32.12 -5.58
C SER A 40 33.72 30.68 -5.99
N TRP A 41 35.00 30.31 -5.88
CA TRP A 41 35.46 28.94 -6.13
C TRP A 41 34.95 27.95 -5.08
N VAL A 42 34.73 28.36 -3.83
CA VAL A 42 34.18 27.50 -2.77
C VAL A 42 32.74 27.13 -3.09
N TYR A 43 31.94 28.09 -3.59
CA TYR A 43 30.57 27.82 -4.03
C TYR A 43 30.52 26.94 -5.28
N ALA A 44 31.48 27.10 -6.20
CA ALA A 44 31.58 26.23 -7.38
C ALA A 44 31.96 24.80 -6.98
N VAL A 45 32.95 24.63 -6.11
CA VAL A 45 33.37 23.31 -5.59
C VAL A 45 32.24 22.67 -4.79
N SER A 46 31.54 23.42 -3.93
CA SER A 46 30.42 22.87 -3.16
C SER A 46 29.24 22.47 -4.06
N ALA A 47 28.94 23.23 -5.11
CA ALA A 47 27.94 22.85 -6.09
C ALA A 47 28.32 21.56 -6.84
N VAL A 48 29.58 21.41 -7.25
CA VAL A 48 30.08 20.18 -7.91
C VAL A 48 29.98 18.98 -6.97
N VAL A 49 30.39 19.12 -5.71
CA VAL A 49 30.25 18.05 -4.70
C VAL A 49 28.79 17.70 -4.50
N LEU A 50 27.89 18.68 -4.40
CA LEU A 50 26.45 18.45 -4.23
C LEU A 50 25.84 17.73 -5.44
N ILE A 51 26.22 18.10 -6.66
CA ILE A 51 25.79 17.42 -7.89
C ILE A 51 26.32 15.99 -7.91
N GLY A 52 27.59 15.76 -7.52
CA GLY A 52 28.17 14.43 -7.43
C GLY A 52 27.46 13.53 -6.41
N LEU A 53 27.14 14.07 -5.23
CA LEU A 53 26.35 13.36 -4.22
C LEU A 53 24.92 13.07 -4.71
N LEU A 54 24.28 14.04 -5.37
CA LEU A 54 22.94 13.85 -5.94
C LEU A 54 22.95 12.76 -7.03
N ALA A 55 23.95 12.79 -7.93
CA ALA A 55 24.11 11.78 -8.97
C ALA A 55 24.37 10.39 -8.37
N GLY A 56 25.22 10.30 -7.34
CA GLY A 56 25.46 9.06 -6.59
C GLY A 56 24.19 8.53 -5.92
N PHE A 57 23.40 9.40 -5.30
CA PHE A 57 22.13 9.03 -4.69
C PHE A 57 21.09 8.57 -5.73
N VAL A 58 20.98 9.27 -6.86
CA VAL A 58 20.12 8.85 -7.98
C VAL A 58 20.56 7.47 -8.49
N SER A 59 21.85 7.25 -8.72
CA SER A 59 22.39 5.94 -9.13
C SER A 59 22.02 4.83 -8.13
N TYR A 60 22.14 5.10 -6.82
CA TYR A 60 21.72 4.19 -5.75
C TYR A 60 20.20 3.89 -5.73
N LEU A 61 19.36 4.87 -6.10
CA LEU A 61 17.93 4.64 -6.23
C LEU A 61 17.63 3.67 -7.37
N PHE A 62 18.25 3.88 -8.54
CA PHE A 62 18.03 3.07 -9.74
C PHE A 62 18.61 1.66 -9.63
N SER A 63 19.74 1.47 -8.95
CA SER A 63 20.34 0.14 -8.76
C SER A 63 19.50 -0.80 -7.88
N GLY A 64 18.59 -0.26 -7.07
CA GLY A 64 17.69 -1.02 -6.20
C GLY A 64 16.27 -1.17 -6.76
N LEU A 65 16.03 -0.87 -8.04
CA LEU A 65 14.72 -1.07 -8.66
C LEU A 65 14.50 -2.56 -9.01
N PRO A 66 13.37 -3.15 -8.58
CA PRO A 66 13.02 -4.53 -8.89
C PRO A 66 12.61 -4.67 -10.37
N SER A 67 12.82 -5.86 -10.94
CA SER A 67 12.35 -6.19 -12.28
C SER A 67 10.82 -6.23 -12.33
N LEU A 68 10.22 -5.63 -13.38
CA LEU A 68 8.77 -5.66 -13.61
C LEU A 68 8.25 -7.06 -13.99
N GLU A 69 9.14 -7.97 -14.38
CA GLU A 69 8.82 -9.36 -14.72
C GLU A 69 8.02 -10.09 -13.62
N ARG A 70 8.21 -9.74 -12.33
CA ARG A 70 7.44 -10.32 -11.22
C ARG A 70 5.97 -9.90 -11.22
N ILE A 71 5.63 -8.77 -11.83
CA ILE A 71 4.23 -8.31 -12.01
C ILE A 71 3.66 -8.87 -13.32
N GLU A 72 4.45 -8.93 -14.38
CA GLU A 72 4.04 -9.50 -15.68
C GLU A 72 3.78 -11.01 -15.61
N ASN A 73 4.66 -11.73 -14.89
CA ASN A 73 4.60 -13.17 -14.69
C ASN A 73 4.79 -13.48 -13.20
N PRO A 74 3.75 -13.31 -12.37
CA PRO A 74 3.82 -13.76 -10.99
C PRO A 74 4.16 -15.26 -11.00
N LYS A 75 5.29 -15.63 -10.38
CA LYS A 75 5.74 -17.03 -10.34
C LYS A 75 4.61 -17.91 -9.82
N PRO A 76 4.46 -19.15 -10.32
CA PRO A 76 3.49 -20.08 -9.75
C PRO A 76 3.82 -20.27 -8.29
N GLU A 77 2.97 -19.71 -7.42
CA GLU A 77 3.27 -19.66 -6.02
C GLU A 77 2.80 -20.98 -5.37
N LEU A 78 3.76 -21.68 -4.80
CA LEU A 78 3.62 -23.03 -4.30
C LEU A 78 3.01 -23.00 -2.89
N ALA A 79 2.14 -23.97 -2.59
CA ALA A 79 1.61 -24.15 -1.24
C ALA A 79 2.75 -24.45 -0.26
N THR A 80 2.88 -23.66 0.79
CA THR A 80 3.75 -23.99 1.92
C THR A 80 3.13 -25.15 2.68
N LYS A 81 3.88 -26.21 2.92
CA LYS A 81 3.39 -27.41 3.63
C LYS A 81 3.92 -27.44 5.04
N VAL A 82 3.06 -27.76 5.99
CA VAL A 82 3.39 -27.95 7.40
C VAL A 82 3.44 -29.44 7.68
N TYR A 83 4.58 -29.90 8.17
CA TYR A 83 4.85 -31.29 8.49
C TYR A 83 4.92 -31.50 10.00
N SER A 84 4.40 -32.64 10.43
CA SER A 84 4.62 -33.19 11.77
C SER A 84 6.05 -33.72 11.90
N VAL A 85 6.47 -34.05 13.12
CA VAL A 85 7.79 -34.66 13.38
C VAL A 85 7.90 -36.06 12.77
N ASP A 86 6.77 -36.76 12.64
CA ASP A 86 6.62 -38.06 11.99
C ASP A 86 6.45 -37.99 10.46
N GLY A 87 6.51 -36.79 9.87
CA GLY A 87 6.55 -36.57 8.42
C GLY A 87 5.18 -36.45 7.74
N GLU A 88 4.09 -36.50 8.49
CA GLU A 88 2.73 -36.30 7.98
C GLU A 88 2.45 -34.82 7.70
N VAL A 89 1.66 -34.54 6.66
CA VAL A 89 1.24 -33.17 6.37
C VAL A 89 0.10 -32.79 7.32
N LEU A 90 0.37 -31.84 8.21
CA LEU A 90 -0.60 -31.31 9.16
C LEU A 90 -1.57 -30.33 8.51
N ASP A 91 -1.05 -29.43 7.67
CA ASP A 91 -1.81 -28.43 6.92
C ASP A 91 -0.97 -27.85 5.78
N GLN A 92 -1.59 -27.03 4.94
CA GLN A 92 -0.93 -26.30 3.86
C GLN A 92 -1.38 -24.83 3.88
N TYR A 93 -0.41 -23.92 3.87
CA TYR A 93 -0.67 -22.51 3.65
C TYR A 93 -0.57 -22.21 2.16
N PHE A 94 -1.73 -21.92 1.58
CA PHE A 94 -1.83 -21.49 0.21
C PHE A 94 -2.97 -20.51 0.09
N ILE A 95 -2.87 -19.61 -0.88
CA ILE A 95 -4.02 -18.81 -1.30
C ILE A 95 -5.00 -19.77 -1.98
N LYS A 96 -6.11 -20.07 -1.31
CA LYS A 96 -7.20 -20.89 -1.85
C LYS A 96 -7.96 -20.09 -2.91
N ASN A 97 -8.27 -20.72 -4.06
CA ASN A 97 -8.98 -20.13 -5.21
C ASN A 97 -8.27 -18.94 -5.89
N ARG A 98 -7.14 -19.21 -6.53
CA ARG A 98 -6.38 -18.25 -7.37
C ARG A 98 -6.95 -18.14 -8.79
N SER A 99 -8.26 -18.03 -8.96
CA SER A 99 -8.74 -17.54 -10.26
C SER A 99 -8.30 -16.08 -10.34
N GLN A 100 -7.28 -15.79 -11.14
CA GLN A 100 -7.01 -14.42 -11.56
C GLN A 100 -8.29 -13.94 -12.22
N VAL A 101 -9.01 -13.04 -11.55
CA VAL A 101 -10.24 -12.50 -12.09
C VAL A 101 -9.89 -11.31 -12.95
N GLN A 102 -10.46 -11.27 -14.15
CA GLN A 102 -10.37 -10.10 -15.00
C GLN A 102 -11.16 -8.95 -14.37
N LEU A 103 -10.84 -7.71 -14.71
CA LEU A 103 -11.55 -6.55 -14.18
C LEU A 103 -13.07 -6.62 -14.45
N SER A 104 -13.47 -7.19 -15.58
CA SER A 104 -14.86 -7.38 -15.99
C SER A 104 -15.63 -8.38 -15.11
N GLU A 105 -14.93 -9.24 -14.37
CA GLU A 105 -15.52 -10.20 -13.43
C GLU A 105 -15.63 -9.64 -12.01
N ILE A 106 -15.14 -8.41 -11.79
CA ILE A 106 -15.18 -7.72 -10.50
C ILE A 106 -16.35 -6.74 -10.50
N SER A 107 -17.10 -6.71 -9.40
CA SER A 107 -18.21 -5.77 -9.22
C SER A 107 -17.75 -4.32 -9.43
N PRO A 108 -18.47 -3.54 -10.26
CA PRO A 108 -18.18 -2.11 -10.42
C PRO A 108 -18.16 -1.36 -9.08
N ASN A 109 -18.94 -1.80 -8.10
CA ASN A 109 -18.97 -1.23 -6.75
C ASN A 109 -17.61 -1.33 -6.05
N ALA A 110 -16.88 -2.43 -6.25
CA ALA A 110 -15.55 -2.61 -5.66
C ALA A 110 -14.52 -1.71 -6.33
N ILE A 111 -14.59 -1.58 -7.66
CA ILE A 111 -13.70 -0.70 -8.44
C ILE A 111 -13.92 0.76 -8.04
N THR A 112 -15.17 1.22 -8.01
CA THR A 112 -15.52 2.60 -7.64
C THR A 112 -15.22 2.88 -6.17
N ALA A 113 -15.47 1.96 -5.25
CA ALA A 113 -15.11 2.08 -3.85
C ALA A 113 -13.58 2.24 -3.66
N LEU A 114 -12.79 1.43 -4.38
CA LEU A 114 -11.33 1.51 -4.35
C LEU A 114 -10.84 2.88 -4.83
N ILE A 115 -11.29 3.30 -6.01
CA ILE A 115 -10.89 4.58 -6.61
C ILE A 115 -11.32 5.75 -5.70
N ALA A 116 -12.55 5.77 -5.22
CA ALA A 116 -13.05 6.84 -4.35
C ALA A 116 -12.23 7.02 -3.06
N THR A 117 -11.72 5.92 -2.52
CA THR A 117 -11.07 5.90 -1.20
C THR A 117 -9.56 6.08 -1.30
N GLU A 118 -8.92 5.36 -2.21
CA GLU A 118 -7.46 5.30 -2.29
C GLU A 118 -6.90 6.30 -3.32
N ASP A 119 -7.61 6.54 -4.42
CA ASP A 119 -7.06 7.32 -5.53
C ASP A 119 -8.14 7.90 -6.47
N LYS A 120 -8.83 8.95 -6.01
CA LYS A 120 -9.97 9.55 -6.73
C LYS A 120 -9.65 10.03 -8.16
N ASP A 121 -8.39 10.36 -8.40
CA ASP A 121 -7.89 10.93 -9.66
C ASP A 121 -7.17 9.86 -10.50
N PHE A 122 -7.34 8.57 -10.18
CA PHE A 122 -6.59 7.43 -10.72
C PHE A 122 -6.44 7.47 -12.25
N TYR A 123 -7.54 7.69 -12.97
CA TYR A 123 -7.54 7.72 -14.45
C TYR A 123 -6.93 8.99 -15.05
N SER A 124 -6.70 10.04 -14.26
CA SER A 124 -6.23 11.34 -14.75
C SER A 124 -4.71 11.55 -14.63
N HIS A 125 -4.02 10.77 -13.79
CA HIS A 125 -2.59 10.89 -13.58
C HIS A 125 -1.82 9.69 -14.14
N TRP A 126 -0.50 9.82 -14.27
CA TRP A 126 0.42 8.82 -14.83
C TRP A 126 1.03 7.92 -13.73
N GLY A 127 0.18 7.44 -12.82
CA GLY A 127 0.56 6.61 -11.67
C GLY A 127 0.98 7.33 -10.40
N VAL A 128 1.22 8.63 -10.41
CA VAL A 128 1.62 9.38 -9.21
C VAL A 128 0.98 10.78 -9.18
N ASP A 129 0.57 11.21 -7.99
CA ASP A 129 0.26 12.61 -7.69
C ASP A 129 1.52 13.26 -7.10
N ALA A 130 2.35 13.86 -7.97
CA ALA A 130 3.64 14.41 -7.57
C ALA A 130 3.54 15.53 -6.52
N VAL A 131 2.50 16.36 -6.61
CA VAL A 131 2.28 17.47 -5.67
C VAL A 131 1.92 16.92 -4.29
N ARG A 132 0.96 15.98 -4.24
CA ARG A 132 0.56 15.34 -2.98
C ARG A 132 1.70 14.52 -2.37
N PHE A 133 2.48 13.82 -3.20
CA PHE A 133 3.66 13.09 -2.77
C PHE A 133 4.69 14.00 -2.11
N ILE A 134 5.13 15.07 -2.79
CA ILE A 134 6.14 16.00 -2.24
C ILE A 134 5.64 16.64 -0.94
N LYS A 135 4.37 17.10 -0.91
CA LYS A 135 3.78 17.71 0.28
C LYS A 135 3.77 16.74 1.48
N ALA A 136 3.37 15.49 1.24
CA ALA A 136 3.36 14.46 2.27
C ALA A 136 4.78 14.11 2.74
N MET A 137 5.74 14.00 1.83
CA MET A 137 7.14 13.73 2.17
C MET A 137 7.74 14.83 3.04
N VAL A 138 7.54 16.11 2.68
CA VAL A 138 7.98 17.25 3.49
C VAL A 138 7.36 17.22 4.88
N LYS A 139 6.05 16.98 4.97
CA LYS A 139 5.33 16.89 6.24
C LYS A 139 5.83 15.73 7.13
N ASN A 140 6.03 14.55 6.55
CA ASN A 140 6.49 13.37 7.30
C ASN A 140 7.92 13.55 7.83
N VAL A 141 8.79 14.18 7.04
CA VAL A 141 10.16 14.52 7.46
C VAL A 141 10.16 15.55 8.60
N ILE A 142 9.38 16.63 8.47
CA ILE A 142 9.29 17.68 9.51
C ILE A 142 8.69 17.14 10.80
N SER A 143 7.64 16.31 10.71
CA SER A 143 6.94 15.76 11.87
C SER A 143 7.62 14.53 12.48
N LEU A 144 8.70 14.03 11.86
CA LEU A 144 9.35 12.75 12.20
C LEU A 144 8.36 11.58 12.33
N SER A 145 7.20 11.70 11.68
CA SER A 145 6.08 10.77 11.79
C SER A 145 5.75 10.24 10.41
N PHE A 146 6.27 9.06 10.12
CA PHE A 146 5.94 8.29 8.91
C PHE A 146 4.83 7.26 9.19
N ALA A 147 4.44 7.10 10.45
CA ALA A 147 3.48 6.08 10.90
C ALA A 147 2.01 6.45 10.62
N ARG A 148 1.69 7.74 10.48
CA ARG A 148 0.34 8.22 10.11
C ARG A 148 0.31 8.65 8.65
N GLY A 149 0.55 7.68 7.76
CA GLY A 149 0.54 7.90 6.32
C GLY A 149 -0.79 8.51 5.86
N GLU A 150 -0.76 9.82 5.61
CA GLU A 150 -1.78 10.51 4.83
C GLU A 150 -1.79 9.91 3.41
N GLY A 151 -2.97 9.84 2.79
CA GLY A 151 -3.26 9.17 1.51
C GLY A 151 -2.59 9.81 0.29
N ALA A 152 -1.27 9.90 0.32
CA ALA A 152 -0.42 10.45 -0.72
C ALA A 152 0.09 9.40 -1.71
N SER A 153 -0.12 8.12 -1.44
CA SER A 153 0.22 7.04 -2.37
C SER A 153 -1.00 6.70 -3.23
N THR A 154 -0.82 6.74 -4.54
CA THR A 154 -1.78 6.29 -5.56
C THR A 154 -1.93 4.78 -5.57
N ILE A 155 -2.95 4.25 -6.24
CA ILE A 155 -3.15 2.79 -6.40
C ILE A 155 -1.90 2.15 -7.03
N THR A 156 -1.33 2.77 -8.07
CA THR A 156 -0.13 2.26 -8.76
C THR A 156 1.10 2.25 -7.84
N MET A 157 1.28 3.25 -6.96
CA MET A 157 2.33 3.23 -5.95
C MET A 157 2.11 2.17 -4.87
N GLN A 158 0.86 1.91 -4.51
CA GLN A 158 0.54 0.83 -3.57
C GLN A 158 0.79 -0.54 -4.20
N LEU A 159 0.45 -0.72 -5.48
CA LEU A 159 0.80 -1.92 -6.24
C LEU A 159 2.32 -2.14 -6.29
N SER A 160 3.09 -1.08 -6.60
CA SER A 160 4.55 -1.18 -6.70
C SER A 160 5.21 -1.56 -5.37
N ARG A 161 4.60 -1.20 -4.23
CA ARG A 161 5.09 -1.60 -2.89
C ARG A 161 5.27 -3.11 -2.75
N ASN A 162 4.40 -3.91 -3.38
CA ASN A 162 4.47 -5.38 -3.29
C ASN A 162 5.80 -5.94 -3.82
N LEU A 163 6.48 -5.22 -4.72
CA LEU A 163 7.81 -5.62 -5.21
C LEU A 163 8.95 -5.36 -4.21
N TYR A 164 8.68 -4.62 -3.14
CA TYR A 164 9.67 -4.26 -2.12
C TYR A 164 9.42 -4.95 -0.78
N LEU A 165 8.46 -5.88 -0.70
CA LEU A 165 8.21 -6.68 0.50
C LEU A 165 9.50 -7.40 0.92
N GLY A 166 9.85 -7.30 2.22
CA GLY A 166 11.11 -7.81 2.78
C GLY A 166 12.17 -6.73 3.10
N HIS A 167 11.93 -5.45 2.78
CA HIS A 167 12.79 -4.35 3.23
C HIS A 167 12.38 -3.90 4.64
N ASN A 168 13.32 -3.97 5.59
CA ASN A 168 13.15 -3.49 6.94
C ASN A 168 13.33 -1.96 6.98
N ASP A 169 12.23 -1.21 7.02
CA ASP A 169 12.20 0.25 7.18
C ASP A 169 12.54 0.67 8.63
N ARG A 170 13.76 0.38 9.08
CA ARG A 170 14.18 0.71 10.46
C ARG A 170 14.48 2.19 10.63
N HIS A 171 14.97 2.85 9.57
CA HIS A 171 15.33 4.25 9.60
C HIS A 171 14.46 5.08 8.66
N VAL A 172 14.27 6.36 9.01
CA VAL A 172 13.56 7.35 8.17
C VAL A 172 14.12 7.37 6.75
N PHE A 173 15.44 7.23 6.60
CA PHE A 173 16.11 7.18 5.30
C PHE A 173 15.66 5.99 4.45
N ASP A 174 15.45 4.82 5.05
CA ASP A 174 15.01 3.60 4.36
C ASP A 174 13.58 3.77 3.83
N THR A 175 12.69 4.29 4.68
CA THR A 175 11.30 4.60 4.30
C THR A 175 11.22 5.61 3.16
N VAL A 176 12.02 6.68 3.22
CA VAL A 176 12.08 7.72 2.18
C VAL A 176 12.61 7.12 0.87
N THR A 177 13.69 6.35 0.94
CA THR A 177 14.30 5.67 -0.22
C THR A 177 13.29 4.74 -0.88
N ARG A 178 12.62 3.88 -0.09
CA ARG A 178 11.58 2.97 -0.57
C ARG A 178 10.42 3.72 -1.20
N LYS A 179 9.96 4.84 -0.62
CA LYS A 179 8.90 5.69 -1.17
C LYS A 179 9.27 6.32 -2.52
N ILE A 180 10.51 6.74 -2.71
CA ILE A 180 11.01 7.24 -3.99
C ILE A 180 11.09 6.09 -5.03
N ARG A 181 11.52 4.90 -4.60
CA ARG A 181 11.52 3.71 -5.47
C ARG A 181 10.09 3.29 -5.86
N GLU A 182 9.13 3.29 -4.94
CA GLU A 182 7.69 3.10 -5.22
C GLU A 182 7.20 4.07 -6.29
N PHE A 183 7.57 5.36 -6.15
CA PHE A 183 7.23 6.42 -7.10
C PHE A 183 7.78 6.10 -8.49
N ILE A 184 9.08 5.84 -8.62
CA ILE A 184 9.72 5.53 -9.92
C ILE A 184 9.09 4.30 -10.56
N THR A 185 8.87 3.23 -9.79
CA THR A 185 8.28 1.99 -10.30
C THR A 185 6.82 2.17 -10.70
N ALA A 186 6.06 3.02 -10.03
CA ALA A 186 4.70 3.36 -10.46
C ALA A 186 4.68 4.00 -11.86
N ILE A 187 5.64 4.86 -12.18
CA ILE A 187 5.80 5.42 -13.54
C ILE A 187 6.09 4.31 -14.54
N GLN A 188 6.97 3.37 -14.19
CA GLN A 188 7.33 2.28 -15.10
C GLN A 188 6.13 1.38 -15.38
N LEU A 189 5.33 1.08 -14.36
CA LEU A 189 4.09 0.31 -14.51
C LEU A 189 3.12 1.00 -15.47
N GLU A 190 2.91 2.31 -15.33
CA GLU A 190 1.97 3.07 -16.16
C GLU A 190 2.43 3.28 -17.60
N ARG A 191 3.73 3.07 -17.87
CA ARG A 191 4.26 3.06 -19.23
C ARG A 191 4.05 1.73 -19.94
N ASN A 192 3.91 0.65 -19.19
CA ASN A 192 3.84 -0.71 -19.71
C ASN A 192 2.44 -1.31 -19.64
N PHE A 193 1.58 -0.80 -18.75
CA PHE A 193 0.24 -1.31 -18.51
C PHE A 193 -0.82 -0.21 -18.55
N THR A 194 -2.01 -0.60 -18.99
CA THR A 194 -3.21 0.22 -18.93
C THR A 194 -3.73 0.36 -17.49
N LYS A 195 -4.56 1.37 -17.26
CA LYS A 195 -5.22 1.61 -15.96
C LYS A 195 -6.02 0.42 -15.47
N ASP A 196 -6.72 -0.25 -16.39
CA ASP A 196 -7.57 -1.38 -16.07
C ASP A 196 -6.74 -2.62 -15.73
N GLU A 197 -5.62 -2.84 -16.41
CA GLU A 197 -4.65 -3.89 -16.03
C GLU A 197 -4.04 -3.61 -14.65
N ILE A 198 -3.69 -2.35 -14.34
CA ILE A 198 -3.17 -1.97 -13.02
C ILE A 198 -4.20 -2.25 -11.92
N LEU A 199 -5.49 -1.92 -12.14
CA LEU A 199 -6.56 -2.27 -11.20
C LEU A 199 -6.72 -3.78 -11.05
N THR A 200 -6.65 -4.51 -12.16
CA THR A 200 -6.72 -5.97 -12.19
C THR A 200 -5.59 -6.57 -11.35
N PHE A 201 -4.35 -6.16 -11.57
CA PHE A 201 -3.21 -6.64 -10.79
C PHE A 201 -3.38 -6.29 -9.32
N TYR A 202 -3.70 -5.04 -8.99
CA TYR A 202 -3.89 -4.59 -7.62
C TYR A 202 -4.93 -5.42 -6.87
N LEU A 203 -6.13 -5.57 -7.45
CA LEU A 203 -7.23 -6.30 -6.84
C LEU A 203 -7.00 -7.80 -6.76
N ASN A 204 -6.11 -8.38 -7.57
CA ASN A 204 -5.76 -9.80 -7.48
C ASN A 204 -4.65 -10.10 -6.46
N VAL A 205 -3.80 -9.12 -6.11
CA VAL A 205 -2.63 -9.39 -5.25
C VAL A 205 -2.75 -8.85 -3.83
N VAL A 206 -3.60 -7.84 -3.60
CA VAL A 206 -3.66 -7.16 -2.30
C VAL A 206 -4.23 -8.08 -1.21
N TYR A 207 -3.71 -7.93 0.01
CA TYR A 207 -4.12 -8.73 1.17
C TYR A 207 -5.32 -8.11 1.87
N PHE A 208 -6.40 -8.88 2.03
CA PHE A 208 -7.65 -8.44 2.67
C PHE A 208 -7.83 -8.98 4.10
N GLY A 209 -6.90 -9.81 4.60
CA GLY A 209 -7.03 -10.47 5.91
C GLY A 209 -7.37 -11.95 5.77
N ARG A 210 -7.28 -12.73 6.86
CA ARG A 210 -7.66 -14.16 6.89
C ARG A 210 -7.01 -15.05 5.83
N GLY A 211 -5.77 -14.74 5.45
CA GLY A 211 -5.10 -15.45 4.35
C GLY A 211 -5.71 -15.19 2.96
N SER A 212 -6.67 -14.26 2.84
CA SER A 212 -7.28 -13.87 1.58
C SER A 212 -6.41 -12.84 0.86
N TYR A 213 -5.81 -13.27 -0.24
CA TYR A 213 -5.10 -12.42 -1.18
C TYR A 213 -5.93 -12.35 -2.46
N GLY A 214 -6.19 -11.12 -2.88
CA GLY A 214 -7.07 -10.84 -4.00
C GLY A 214 -8.56 -10.81 -3.64
N ILE A 215 -9.31 -10.01 -4.39
CA ILE A 215 -10.71 -9.72 -4.12
C ILE A 215 -11.61 -10.93 -4.30
N ALA A 216 -11.28 -11.85 -5.22
CA ALA A 216 -12.03 -13.09 -5.40
C ALA A 216 -12.00 -13.96 -4.14
N SER A 217 -10.81 -14.16 -3.57
CA SER A 217 -10.62 -14.91 -2.33
C SER A 217 -11.32 -14.23 -1.16
N ALA A 218 -11.18 -12.91 -1.05
CA ALA A 218 -11.81 -12.12 0.01
C ALA A 218 -13.35 -12.17 -0.04
N SER A 219 -13.93 -12.04 -1.24
CA SER A 219 -15.39 -12.11 -1.45
C SER A 219 -15.96 -13.44 -0.99
N GLN A 220 -15.27 -14.54 -1.32
CA GLN A 220 -15.68 -15.88 -0.91
C GLN A 220 -15.53 -16.10 0.59
N ILE A 221 -14.41 -15.66 1.19
CA ILE A 221 -14.13 -15.86 2.62
C ILE A 221 -15.08 -15.04 3.49
N TYR A 222 -15.26 -13.76 3.19
CA TYR A 222 -16.06 -12.86 4.03
C TYR A 222 -17.56 -12.98 3.76
N PHE A 223 -17.99 -13.21 2.52
CA PHE A 223 -19.40 -13.13 2.12
C PHE A 223 -19.93 -14.39 1.41
N GLY A 224 -19.07 -15.32 1.02
CA GLY A 224 -19.48 -16.52 0.28
C GLY A 224 -19.97 -16.22 -1.14
N LYS A 225 -19.50 -15.12 -1.73
CA LYS A 225 -19.95 -14.61 -3.03
C LYS A 225 -18.82 -14.54 -4.04
N GLY A 226 -19.18 -14.57 -5.32
CA GLY A 226 -18.28 -14.18 -6.39
C GLY A 226 -17.92 -12.69 -6.31
N PRO A 227 -16.72 -12.29 -6.77
CA PRO A 227 -16.30 -10.88 -6.73
C PRO A 227 -17.18 -9.96 -7.60
N GLY A 228 -17.87 -10.52 -8.61
CA GLY A 228 -18.85 -9.81 -9.44
C GLY A 228 -20.16 -9.49 -8.72
N ASP A 229 -20.51 -10.25 -7.67
CA ASP A 229 -21.80 -10.16 -6.99
C ASP A 229 -21.78 -9.26 -5.75
N LEU A 230 -20.66 -8.57 -5.51
CA LEU A 230 -20.50 -7.69 -4.36
C LEU A 230 -21.42 -6.46 -4.47
N ARG A 231 -22.28 -6.30 -3.48
CA ARG A 231 -23.10 -5.08 -3.31
C ARG A 231 -22.25 -3.95 -2.71
N VAL A 232 -22.75 -2.72 -2.77
CA VAL A 232 -22.09 -1.53 -2.19
C VAL A 232 -21.56 -1.73 -0.76
N PRO A 233 -22.35 -2.21 0.23
CA PRO A 233 -21.83 -2.38 1.59
C PRO A 233 -20.74 -3.46 1.72
N GLU A 234 -20.79 -4.50 0.88
CA GLU A 234 -19.83 -5.62 0.88
C GLU A 234 -18.52 -5.19 0.21
N ALA A 235 -18.62 -4.55 -0.95
CA ALA A 235 -17.50 -3.93 -1.66
C ALA A 235 -16.80 -2.88 -0.76
N ALA A 236 -17.57 -1.97 -0.18
CA ALA A 236 -17.04 -0.96 0.73
C ALA A 236 -16.35 -1.57 1.96
N MET A 237 -16.85 -2.70 2.47
CA MET A 237 -16.21 -3.41 3.58
C MET A 237 -14.87 -4.02 3.16
N LEU A 238 -14.80 -4.69 2.01
CA LEU A 238 -13.51 -5.21 1.51
C LEU A 238 -12.48 -4.09 1.30
N ILE A 239 -12.88 -2.99 0.65
CA ILE A 239 -11.99 -1.84 0.43
C ILE A 239 -11.60 -1.17 1.75
N ALA A 240 -12.51 -1.07 2.72
CA ALA A 240 -12.21 -0.53 4.06
C ALA A 240 -11.07 -1.30 4.76
N MET A 241 -11.01 -2.62 4.58
CA MET A 241 -9.97 -3.48 5.18
C MET A 241 -8.57 -3.24 4.61
N LEU A 242 -8.44 -2.72 3.38
CA LEU A 242 -7.13 -2.47 2.76
C LEU A 242 -6.25 -1.52 3.58
N LYS A 243 -6.87 -0.61 4.35
CA LYS A 243 -6.13 0.30 5.23
C LYS A 243 -5.41 -0.44 6.38
N GLY A 244 -5.93 -1.59 6.78
CA GLY A 244 -5.40 -2.39 7.88
C GLY A 244 -6.27 -3.63 8.12
N PRO A 245 -5.97 -4.77 7.44
CA PRO A 245 -6.84 -5.94 7.46
C PRO A 245 -7.15 -6.46 8.86
N ALA A 246 -6.14 -6.54 9.74
CA ALA A 246 -6.34 -6.97 11.12
C ALA A 246 -7.12 -5.95 11.98
N LEU A 247 -6.94 -4.66 11.70
CA LEU A 247 -7.55 -3.56 12.48
C LEU A 247 -9.03 -3.39 12.18
N TYR A 248 -9.43 -3.68 10.93
CA TYR A 248 -10.77 -3.49 10.41
C TYR A 248 -11.48 -4.81 10.06
N ASP A 249 -10.97 -5.96 10.53
CA ASP A 249 -11.65 -7.25 10.35
C ASP A 249 -13.03 -7.21 11.05
N PRO A 250 -14.14 -7.41 10.33
CA PRO A 250 -15.49 -7.25 10.85
C PRO A 250 -15.92 -8.33 11.87
N THR A 251 -15.22 -9.46 11.96
CA THR A 251 -15.51 -10.46 13.00
C THR A 251 -14.83 -10.13 14.31
N ASN A 252 -13.58 -9.64 14.25
CA ASN A 252 -12.81 -9.32 15.45
C ASN A 252 -13.10 -7.90 15.96
N HIS A 253 -13.41 -6.96 15.06
CA HIS A 253 -13.57 -5.54 15.37
C HIS A 253 -14.79 -4.92 14.64
N PRO A 254 -16.02 -5.42 14.90
CA PRO A 254 -17.21 -5.03 14.14
C PRO A 254 -17.49 -3.52 14.14
N GLU A 255 -17.34 -2.84 15.28
CA GLU A 255 -17.57 -1.38 15.36
C GLU A 255 -16.60 -0.57 14.49
N ARG A 256 -15.29 -0.92 14.54
CA ARG A 256 -14.27 -0.27 13.72
C ARG A 256 -14.49 -0.54 12.23
N ALA A 257 -14.88 -1.77 11.90
CA ALA A 257 -15.19 -2.21 10.56
C ALA A 257 -16.37 -1.41 9.98
N VAL A 258 -17.49 -1.30 10.70
CA VAL A 258 -18.65 -0.48 10.31
C VAL A 258 -18.27 0.98 10.09
N GLY A 259 -17.54 1.58 11.04
CA GLY A 259 -17.11 2.97 10.92
C GLY A 259 -16.25 3.21 9.67
N ARG A 260 -15.33 2.30 9.36
CA ARG A 260 -14.46 2.40 8.19
C ARG A 260 -15.20 2.12 6.87
N ARG A 261 -16.08 1.12 6.83
CA ARG A 261 -16.98 0.84 5.70
C ARG A 261 -17.83 2.06 5.37
N ASN A 262 -18.44 2.68 6.38
CA ASN A 262 -19.28 3.85 6.18
C ASN A 262 -18.47 5.06 5.68
N LEU A 263 -17.20 5.20 6.08
CA LEU A 263 -16.30 6.18 5.49
C LEU A 263 -16.05 5.93 4.00
N VAL A 264 -15.85 4.68 3.57
CA VAL A 264 -15.73 4.33 2.15
C VAL A 264 -17.00 4.70 1.39
N ILE A 265 -18.18 4.34 1.92
CA ILE A 265 -19.48 4.69 1.31
C ILE A 265 -19.63 6.22 1.19
N SER A 266 -19.25 6.98 2.22
CA SER A 266 -19.27 8.45 2.16
C SER A 266 -18.31 9.03 1.12
N GLN A 267 -17.17 8.39 0.84
CA GLN A 267 -16.30 8.81 -0.26
C GLN A 267 -16.94 8.53 -1.62
N MET A 268 -17.58 7.37 -1.79
CA MET A 268 -18.29 7.05 -3.03
C MET A 268 -19.41 8.06 -3.32
N GLU A 269 -20.19 8.39 -2.29
CA GLU A 269 -21.24 9.41 -2.36
C GLU A 269 -20.68 10.80 -2.68
N LYS A 270 -19.61 11.21 -2.00
CA LYS A 270 -18.97 12.53 -2.21
C LYS A 270 -18.49 12.76 -3.64
N TYR A 271 -18.12 11.69 -4.35
CA TYR A 271 -17.66 11.73 -5.73
C TYR A 271 -18.74 11.31 -6.73
N ASP A 272 -20.02 11.35 -6.31
CA ASP A 272 -21.20 11.07 -7.14
C ASP A 272 -21.19 9.67 -7.80
N LEU A 273 -20.49 8.70 -7.20
CA LEU A 273 -20.40 7.32 -7.71
C LEU A 273 -21.60 6.46 -7.29
N ILE A 274 -22.33 6.88 -6.25
CA ILE A 274 -23.59 6.33 -5.79
C ILE A 274 -24.51 7.48 -5.37
N SER A 275 -25.83 7.24 -5.40
CA SER A 275 -26.78 8.26 -4.96
C SER A 275 -26.79 8.42 -3.44
N HIS A 276 -27.23 9.59 -2.94
CA HIS A 276 -27.43 9.82 -1.50
C HIS A 276 -28.33 8.76 -0.85
N GLN A 277 -29.41 8.37 -1.54
CA GLN A 277 -30.34 7.35 -1.05
C GLN A 277 -29.68 5.98 -0.94
N GLU A 278 -28.90 5.58 -1.95
CA GLU A 278 -28.15 4.32 -1.95
C GLU A 278 -27.08 4.30 -0.85
N ALA A 279 -26.38 5.41 -0.65
CA ALA A 279 -25.39 5.56 0.42
C ALA A 279 -26.01 5.41 1.81
N GLU A 280 -27.15 6.07 2.07
CA GLU A 280 -27.89 5.94 3.33
C GLU A 280 -28.36 4.51 3.58
N GLN A 281 -28.94 3.86 2.57
CA GLN A 281 -29.36 2.45 2.68
C GLN A 281 -28.18 1.53 2.98
N ALA A 282 -27.06 1.69 2.26
CA ALA A 282 -25.86 0.87 2.46
C ALA A 282 -25.22 1.09 3.84
N ARG A 283 -25.26 2.31 4.40
CA ARG A 283 -24.74 2.62 5.74
C ARG A 283 -25.56 1.96 6.85
N GLN A 284 -26.88 1.85 6.66
CA GLN A 284 -27.81 1.25 7.64
C GLN A 284 -27.78 -0.28 7.62
N GLU A 285 -27.32 -0.89 6.53
CA GLU A 285 -27.28 -2.34 6.42
C GLU A 285 -26.23 -2.94 7.38
N PRO A 286 -26.60 -3.97 8.18
CA PRO A 286 -25.65 -4.67 9.02
C PRO A 286 -24.62 -5.45 8.18
N ILE A 287 -23.40 -5.62 8.69
CA ILE A 287 -22.40 -6.47 8.03
C ILE A 287 -22.82 -7.93 8.24
N GLN A 288 -23.31 -8.56 7.17
CA GLN A 288 -23.63 -9.98 7.15
C GLN A 288 -22.43 -10.76 6.65
N LEU A 289 -21.70 -11.40 7.56
CA LEU A 289 -20.59 -12.26 7.18
C LEU A 289 -21.10 -13.66 6.86
N ARG A 290 -20.37 -14.35 5.99
CA ARG A 290 -20.52 -15.79 5.81
C ARG A 290 -20.33 -16.46 7.16
N ILE A 291 -21.36 -17.15 7.63
CA ILE A 291 -21.24 -18.05 8.76
C ILE A 291 -20.45 -19.24 8.23
N GLU A 292 -19.18 -19.32 8.61
CA GLU A 292 -18.45 -20.57 8.47
C GLU A 292 -19.05 -21.53 9.48
N ASP A 293 -19.77 -22.54 9.01
CA ASP A 293 -19.77 -23.80 9.74
C ASP A 293 -18.29 -24.14 9.93
N ALA A 294 -17.85 -24.37 11.16
CA ALA A 294 -16.46 -24.72 11.51
C ALA A 294 -16.00 -26.08 10.92
N SER A 295 -16.64 -26.53 9.84
CA SER A 295 -16.62 -27.85 9.21
C SER A 295 -16.10 -27.79 7.76
N GLY A 296 -15.08 -26.96 7.50
CA GLY A 296 -14.05 -27.43 6.57
C GLY A 296 -13.39 -28.66 7.20
N PRO A 297 -12.77 -29.59 6.44
CA PRO A 297 -11.92 -30.61 7.03
C PRO A 297 -10.72 -29.90 7.66
N ALA A 298 -10.88 -29.48 8.91
CA ALA A 298 -9.79 -29.02 9.74
C ALA A 298 -8.79 -30.17 9.80
N GLY A 299 -7.54 -29.90 9.46
CA GLY A 299 -6.47 -30.87 9.69
C GLY A 299 -6.46 -31.32 11.16
N ILE A 300 -5.72 -32.37 11.49
CA ILE A 300 -5.72 -32.98 12.82
C ILE A 300 -5.37 -32.02 13.98
N ALA A 301 -4.81 -30.84 13.70
CA ALA A 301 -4.31 -29.90 14.70
C ALA A 301 -4.60 -28.42 14.36
N PRO A 302 -5.86 -27.99 14.18
CA PRO A 302 -6.19 -26.68 13.60
C PRO A 302 -5.64 -25.49 14.41
N HIS A 303 -5.69 -25.57 15.74
CA HIS A 303 -5.14 -24.53 16.61
C HIS A 303 -3.61 -24.46 16.56
N PHE A 304 -2.94 -25.62 16.45
CA PHE A 304 -1.49 -25.68 16.40
C PHE A 304 -0.97 -25.13 15.07
N VAL A 305 -1.60 -25.50 13.94
CA VAL A 305 -1.17 -24.97 12.63
C VAL A 305 -1.43 -23.47 12.54
N GLU A 306 -2.52 -22.93 13.09
CA GLU A 306 -2.70 -21.47 13.18
C GLU A 306 -1.60 -20.79 14.01
N TYR A 307 -1.20 -21.38 15.14
CA TYR A 307 -0.06 -20.90 15.93
C TYR A 307 1.25 -20.91 15.11
N VAL A 308 1.51 -21.98 14.36
CA VAL A 308 2.66 -22.07 13.45
C VAL A 308 2.60 -20.98 12.37
N ARG A 309 1.43 -20.73 11.78
CA ARG A 309 1.21 -19.69 10.76
C ARG A 309 1.58 -18.31 11.29
N GLN A 310 1.20 -17.98 12.53
CA GLN A 310 1.53 -16.69 13.17
C GLN A 310 3.04 -16.54 13.37
N GLN A 311 3.73 -17.57 13.87
CA GLN A 311 5.20 -17.52 13.98
C GLN A 311 5.89 -17.39 12.62
N LEU A 312 5.37 -18.08 11.61
CA LEU A 312 5.91 -18.00 10.27
C LEU A 312 5.71 -16.63 9.64
N MET A 313 4.60 -15.93 9.91
CA MET A 313 4.40 -14.56 9.46
C MET A 313 5.48 -13.62 10.00
N GLU A 314 5.84 -13.74 11.29
CA GLU A 314 6.93 -12.94 11.87
C GLU A 314 8.29 -13.27 11.23
N LYS A 315 8.54 -14.55 10.95
CA LYS A 315 9.77 -15.00 10.27
C LYS A 315 9.79 -14.58 8.80
N ALA A 316 8.66 -14.63 8.11
CA ALA A 316 8.48 -14.19 6.74
C ALA A 316 8.88 -12.72 6.59
N GLU A 317 8.39 -11.88 7.51
CA GLU A 317 8.77 -10.46 7.58
C GLU A 317 10.28 -10.30 7.84
N LYS A 318 10.85 -11.08 8.76
CA LYS A 318 12.27 -10.99 9.13
C LYS A 318 13.23 -11.43 8.02
N TYR A 319 12.91 -12.52 7.31
CA TYR A 319 13.82 -13.18 6.37
C TYR A 319 13.46 -12.96 4.90
N GLY A 320 12.35 -12.27 4.62
CA GLY A 320 12.00 -11.85 3.26
C GLY A 320 11.46 -12.99 2.40
N PHE A 321 10.61 -13.84 2.96
CA PHE A 321 9.87 -14.87 2.22
C PHE A 321 8.36 -14.71 2.46
N ASP A 322 7.52 -15.23 1.58
CA ASP A 322 6.06 -15.23 1.74
C ASP A 322 5.54 -16.67 1.96
N ILE A 323 4.92 -16.88 3.13
CA ILE A 323 4.42 -18.19 3.57
C ILE A 323 3.30 -18.75 2.70
N TYR A 324 2.67 -17.93 1.87
CA TYR A 324 1.59 -18.37 0.98
C TYR A 324 2.05 -18.59 -0.45
N ARG A 325 3.31 -18.22 -0.76
CA ARG A 325 3.80 -18.09 -2.13
C ARG A 325 5.07 -18.88 -2.41
N ASP A 326 5.95 -18.96 -1.44
CA ASP A 326 7.31 -19.45 -1.68
C ASP A 326 7.46 -20.98 -1.58
N GLY A 327 6.37 -21.72 -1.33
CA GLY A 327 6.39 -23.20 -1.35
C GLY A 327 7.24 -23.83 -0.27
N ILE A 328 7.31 -23.21 0.91
CA ILE A 328 8.26 -23.60 1.94
C ILE A 328 7.80 -24.92 2.59
N SER A 329 8.77 -25.73 3.04
CA SER A 329 8.49 -26.90 3.88
C SER A 329 8.77 -26.54 5.34
N VAL A 330 7.73 -26.59 6.16
CA VAL A 330 7.78 -26.22 7.59
C VAL A 330 7.71 -27.49 8.42
N TYR A 331 8.77 -27.82 9.13
CA TYR A 331 8.81 -28.96 10.04
C TYR A 331 8.52 -28.50 11.46
N THR A 332 7.60 -29.21 12.13
CA THR A 332 7.14 -28.87 13.48
C THR A 332 7.49 -29.99 14.46
N THR A 333 7.32 -29.70 15.75
CA THR A 333 7.55 -30.67 16.83
C THR A 333 6.31 -31.52 17.15
N LEU A 334 5.18 -31.28 16.47
CA LEU A 334 3.95 -32.01 16.75
C LEU A 334 4.05 -33.42 16.18
N ASP A 335 3.72 -34.44 16.98
CA ASP A 335 3.54 -35.82 16.52
C ASP A 335 2.07 -36.05 16.19
N SER A 336 1.79 -36.43 14.93
CA SER A 336 0.41 -36.56 14.43
C SER A 336 -0.38 -37.64 15.17
N ARG A 337 0.30 -38.70 15.61
CA ARG A 337 -0.30 -39.84 16.33
C ARG A 337 -0.70 -39.42 17.75
N MET A 338 0.17 -38.66 18.42
CA MET A 338 -0.15 -38.13 19.75
C MET A 338 -1.31 -37.13 19.69
N GLN A 339 -1.34 -36.26 18.67
CA GLN A 339 -2.47 -35.34 18.48
C GLN A 339 -3.78 -36.09 18.20
N ALA A 340 -3.74 -37.20 17.46
CA ALA A 340 -4.92 -38.05 17.23
C ALA A 340 -5.50 -38.55 18.57
N HIS A 341 -4.65 -39.08 19.46
CA HIS A 341 -5.07 -39.54 20.78
C HIS A 341 -5.61 -38.40 21.65
N ALA A 342 -5.00 -37.22 21.58
CA ALA A 342 -5.49 -36.04 22.30
C ALA A 342 -6.88 -35.62 21.82
N ASN A 343 -7.11 -35.55 20.51
CA ASN A 343 -8.42 -35.22 19.94
C ASN A 343 -9.48 -36.25 20.31
N GLN A 344 -9.12 -37.54 20.29
CA GLN A 344 -10.02 -38.61 20.68
C GLN A 344 -10.43 -38.49 22.15
N ALA A 345 -9.47 -38.31 23.07
CA ALA A 345 -9.76 -38.13 24.49
C ALA A 345 -10.67 -36.92 24.72
N VAL A 346 -10.40 -35.80 24.04
CA VAL A 346 -11.24 -34.59 24.11
C VAL A 346 -12.66 -34.89 23.62
N ALA A 347 -12.84 -35.56 22.49
CA ALA A 347 -14.15 -35.90 21.94
C ALA A 347 -14.96 -36.83 22.86
N GLU A 348 -14.32 -37.87 23.41
CA GLU A 348 -14.94 -38.82 24.33
C GLU A 348 -15.42 -38.14 25.62
N HIS A 349 -14.60 -37.27 26.19
CA HIS A 349 -14.91 -36.59 27.44
C HIS A 349 -15.88 -35.42 27.27
N LEU A 350 -15.76 -34.61 26.20
CA LEU A 350 -16.70 -33.51 25.93
C LEU A 350 -18.13 -33.98 25.75
N ALA A 351 -18.35 -35.12 25.10
CA ALA A 351 -19.70 -35.69 24.96
C ALA A 351 -20.36 -36.00 26.31
N THR A 352 -19.56 -36.34 27.32
CA THR A 352 -20.02 -36.61 28.68
C THR A 352 -20.21 -35.32 29.47
N TYR A 353 -19.23 -34.40 29.41
CA TYR A 353 -19.28 -33.14 30.15
C TYR A 353 -20.32 -32.16 29.60
N GLN A 354 -20.58 -32.15 28.29
CA GLN A 354 -21.62 -31.31 27.70
C GLN A 354 -23.00 -31.66 28.26
N LYS A 355 -23.32 -32.96 28.36
CA LYS A 355 -24.59 -33.41 28.97
C LYS A 355 -24.73 -33.02 30.44
N LEU A 356 -23.64 -33.06 31.20
CA LEU A 356 -23.63 -32.64 32.60
C LEU A 356 -23.75 -31.12 32.73
N PHE A 357 -23.10 -30.36 31.84
CA PHE A 357 -23.18 -28.92 31.78
C PHE A 357 -24.60 -28.46 31.45
N ASP A 358 -25.20 -29.00 30.39
CA ASP A 358 -26.57 -28.69 29.97
C ASP A 358 -27.58 -28.98 31.09
N GLY A 359 -27.42 -30.10 31.81
CA GLY A 359 -28.30 -30.47 32.92
C GLY A 359 -28.10 -29.69 34.23
N MET A 360 -27.04 -28.88 34.36
CA MET A 360 -26.82 -28.00 35.52
C MET A 360 -27.18 -26.53 35.25
N TRP A 361 -27.44 -26.18 34.00
CA TRP A 361 -27.68 -24.79 33.55
C TRP A 361 -29.07 -24.53 32.96
N ASP A 362 -29.96 -25.53 32.99
CA ASP A 362 -31.42 -25.38 33.01
C ASP A 362 -31.92 -25.33 34.47
#